data_AF-R2QMW4-F1
#
_entry.id   AF-R2QMW4-F1
#
_cell.length_a   1.000
_cell.length_b   1.000
_cell.length_c   1.000
_cell.angle_alpha   90.00
_cell.angle_beta   90.00
_cell.angle_gamma   90.00
#
_symmetry.space_group_name_H-M   'P 1'
#
loop_
_entity.id
_entity.type
_entity.pdbx_description
1 polymer ?
#
loop_
_entity_poly.entity_id
_entity_poly.type
_entity_poly.pdbx_seq_one_letter_code
_entity_poly.pdbx_strand_id
1 'polypeptide(L)'
;MSRIILGLRKLNLQRLELKSLSDMKDSQCYKEQKAVLKLLLSEPKVLFSDQRFDAKENELYKYTNHLNRYAGNKEHYKMAVKFLK
;
A
#
# COMPACT_ATOMS: atom_id res chain seq x y z
N MET A 1 -5.40 -6.18 15.34
CA MET A 1 -5.13 -4.73 15.19
C MET A 1 -6.40 -4.05 14.70
N SER A 2 -6.68 -2.80 15.10
CA SER A 2 -7.85 -2.07 14.59
C SER A 2 -7.78 -1.91 13.07
N ARG A 3 -8.92 -2.11 12.39
CA ARG A 3 -9.06 -1.89 10.93
C ARG A 3 -8.68 -0.46 10.54
N ILE A 4 -9.03 0.53 11.37
CA ILE A 4 -8.66 1.93 11.14
C ILE A 4 -7.14 2.09 11.16
N ILE A 5 -6.46 1.51 12.16
CA ILE A 5 -4.99 1.54 12.24
C ILE A 5 -4.36 0.86 11.03
N LEU A 6 -4.92 -0.26 10.58
CA LEU A 6 -4.47 -0.95 9.37
C LEU A 6 -4.56 -0.01 8.15
N GLY A 7 -5.71 0.62 7.93
CA GLY A 7 -5.92 1.55 6.82
C GLY A 7 -4.94 2.71 6.85
N LEU A 8 -4.78 3.37 8.00
CA LEU A 8 -3.83 4.48 8.16
C LEU A 8 -2.38 4.05 7.86
N ARG A 9 -1.99 2.85 8.31
CA ARG A 9 -0.66 2.31 8.02
C ARG A 9 -0.46 2.04 6.53
N LYS A 10 -1.44 1.48 5.84
CA LYS A 10 -1.37 1.27 4.39
C LYS A 10 -1.22 2.58 3.63
N LEU A 11 -2.02 3.59 3.96
CA LEU A 11 -1.92 4.91 3.34
C LEU A 11 -0.54 5.54 3.58
N ASN A 12 -0.01 5.42 4.80
CA ASN A 12 1.31 5.94 5.10
C ASN A 12 2.42 5.21 4.31
N LEU A 13 2.38 3.87 4.24
CA LEU A 13 3.33 3.10 3.44
C LEU A 13 3.24 3.46 1.95
N GLN A 14 2.02 3.50 1.38
CA GLN A 14 1.81 3.86 -0.02
C GLN A 14 2.32 5.28 -0.34
N ARG A 15 2.11 6.23 0.59
CA ARG A 15 2.63 7.59 0.46
C ARG A 15 4.16 7.62 0.47
N LEU A 16 4.79 6.82 1.33
CA LEU A 16 6.24 6.73 1.41
C LEU A 16 6.84 6.09 0.14
N GLU A 17 6.23 5.02 -0.38
CA GLU A 17 6.62 4.40 -1.65
C GLU A 17 6.52 5.40 -2.82
N LEU A 18 5.46 6.21 -2.89
CA LEU A 18 5.35 7.27 -3.88
C LEU A 18 6.39 8.36 -3.71
N LYS A 19 6.74 8.70 -2.46
CA LYS A 19 7.78 9.70 -2.16
C LYS A 19 9.15 9.19 -2.57
N SER A 20 9.49 7.92 -2.32
CA SER A 20 10.79 7.34 -2.73
C SER A 20 10.94 7.24 -4.24
N LEU A 21 9.83 7.27 -4.98
CA LEU A 21 9.80 7.25 -6.45
C LEU A 21 9.61 8.65 -7.06
N SER A 22 9.74 9.73 -6.28
CA SER A 22 9.42 11.10 -6.72
C SER A 22 10.22 11.58 -7.92
N ASP A 23 11.42 11.04 -8.12
CA ASP A 23 12.31 11.43 -9.22
C ASP A 23 12.04 10.62 -10.51
N MET A 24 11.18 9.61 -10.42
CA MET A 24 10.85 8.68 -11.50
C MET A 24 9.36 8.72 -11.86
N LYS A 25 8.76 9.91 -11.92
CA LYS A 25 7.31 10.09 -12.13
C LYS A 25 6.78 9.48 -13.43
N ASP A 26 7.62 9.41 -14.45
CA ASP A 26 7.25 8.86 -15.76
C ASP A 26 7.36 7.34 -15.82
N SER A 27 8.00 6.72 -14.82
CA SER A 27 8.16 5.27 -14.76
C SER A 27 6.82 4.56 -14.61
N GLN A 28 6.74 3.37 -15.20
CA GLN A 28 5.59 2.48 -15.03
C GLN A 28 5.35 2.15 -13.55
N CYS A 29 6.43 1.94 -12.78
CA CYS A 29 6.36 1.69 -11.35
C CYS A 29 5.65 2.84 -10.60
N TYR A 30 6.03 4.10 -10.85
CA TYR A 30 5.38 5.24 -10.21
C TYR A 30 3.89 5.35 -10.58
N LYS A 31 3.54 5.12 -11.85
CA LYS A 31 2.15 5.11 -12.32
C LYS A 31 1.33 4.03 -11.62
N GLU A 32 1.88 2.83 -11.48
CA GLU A 32 1.24 1.73 -10.74
C GLU A 32 1.05 2.10 -9.26
N GLN A 33 2.07 2.60 -8.56
CA GLN A 33 1.93 3.03 -7.17
C GLN A 33 0.90 4.14 -7.00
N LYS A 34 0.79 5.05 -7.96
CA LYS A 34 -0.23 6.10 -7.95
C LYS A 34 -1.63 5.51 -8.15
N ALA A 35 -1.77 4.48 -8.98
CA ALA A 35 -3.02 3.75 -9.16
C ALA A 35 -3.42 2.97 -7.91
N VAL A 36 -2.46 2.37 -7.19
CA VAL A 36 -2.71 1.71 -5.90
C VAL A 36 -3.21 2.70 -4.85
N LEU A 37 -2.61 3.89 -4.77
CA LEU A 37 -3.11 4.93 -3.87
C LEU A 37 -4.57 5.31 -4.17
N LYS A 38 -4.91 5.47 -5.46
CA LYS A 38 -6.29 5.74 -5.87
C LYS A 38 -7.23 4.60 -5.46
N LEU A 39 -6.84 3.35 -5.72
CA LEU A 39 -7.61 2.15 -5.36
C LEU A 39 -7.89 2.09 -3.84
N LEU A 40 -6.88 2.36 -3.01
CA LEU A 40 -7.04 2.40 -1.56
C LEU A 40 -8.03 3.49 -1.10
N LEU A 41 -8.02 4.66 -1.76
CA LEU A 41 -8.93 5.76 -1.43
C LEU A 41 -10.35 5.52 -1.94
N SER A 42 -10.51 4.86 -3.09
CA SER A 42 -11.81 4.59 -3.70
C SER A 42 -12.49 3.33 -3.17
N GLU A 43 -11.73 2.37 -2.63
CA GLU A 43 -12.26 1.09 -2.15
C GLU A 43 -11.97 0.86 -0.66
N PRO A 44 -12.89 1.29 0.23
CA PRO A 44 -12.75 1.08 1.68
C PRO A 44 -12.56 -0.39 2.07
N LYS A 45 -13.16 -1.32 1.31
CA LYS A 45 -13.00 -2.77 1.52
C LYS A 45 -11.54 -3.23 1.31
N VAL A 46 -10.78 -2.58 0.44
CA VAL A 46 -9.37 -2.88 0.18
C VAL A 46 -8.48 -2.19 1.23
N LEU A 47 -8.83 -0.96 1.60
CA LEU A 47 -8.08 -0.17 2.58
C LEU A 47 -8.14 -0.77 3.99
N PHE A 48 -9.34 -1.07 4.49
CA PHE A 48 -9.55 -1.43 5.88
C PHE A 48 -9.60 -2.95 6.15
N SER A 49 -9.37 -3.78 5.12
CA SER A 49 -9.31 -5.24 5.23
C SER A 49 -7.89 -5.77 5.07
N ASP A 50 -7.55 -6.85 5.76
CA ASP A 50 -6.33 -7.63 5.55
C ASP A 50 -6.55 -8.85 4.65
N GLN A 51 -7.77 -9.02 4.12
CA GLN A 51 -8.09 -10.07 3.16
C GLN A 51 -7.21 -9.97 1.93
N ARG A 52 -6.78 -11.14 1.45
CA ARG A 52 -6.04 -11.26 0.21
C ARG A 52 -7.00 -11.16 -0.96
N PHE A 53 -6.69 -10.27 -1.91
CA PHE A 53 -7.44 -10.13 -3.15
C PHE A 53 -6.72 -10.84 -4.30
N ASP A 54 -7.46 -11.37 -5.28
CA ASP A 54 -6.88 -12.12 -6.39
C ASP A 54 -6.24 -11.19 -7.43
N ALA A 55 -4.92 -11.29 -7.61
CA ALA A 55 -4.19 -10.49 -8.58
C ALA A 55 -4.59 -10.77 -10.04
N LYS A 56 -5.28 -11.88 -10.33
CA LYS A 56 -5.85 -12.15 -11.65
C LYS A 56 -7.07 -11.28 -11.97
N GLU A 57 -7.82 -10.87 -10.95
CA GLU A 57 -8.97 -9.96 -11.12
C GLU A 57 -8.51 -8.51 -11.30
N ASN A 58 -7.47 -8.11 -10.56
CA ASN A 58 -6.85 -6.80 -10.69
C ASN A 58 -5.38 -6.90 -10.28
N GLU A 59 -4.47 -6.64 -11.22
CA GLU A 59 -3.04 -6.75 -10.99
C GLU A 59 -2.54 -5.85 -9.86
N LEU A 60 -3.22 -4.72 -9.59
CA LEU A 60 -2.86 -3.82 -8.50
C LEU A 60 -3.01 -4.47 -7.11
N TYR A 61 -3.81 -5.53 -7.01
CA TYR A 61 -3.95 -6.27 -5.75
C TYR A 61 -2.66 -6.96 -5.30
N LYS A 62 -1.66 -7.16 -6.19
CA LYS A 62 -0.32 -7.59 -5.76
C LYS A 62 0.29 -6.61 -4.75
N TYR A 63 0.10 -5.31 -4.97
CA TYR A 63 0.60 -4.26 -4.09
C TYR A 63 -0.23 -4.14 -2.81
N THR A 64 -1.56 -4.22 -2.89
CA THR A 64 -2.41 -4.14 -1.70
C THR A 64 -2.19 -5.34 -0.76
N ASN A 65 -1.98 -6.53 -1.32
CA ASN A 65 -1.60 -7.73 -0.56
C ASN A 65 -0.22 -7.58 0.10
N HIS A 66 0.75 -6.95 -0.58
CA HIS A 66 2.03 -6.60 0.02
C HIS A 66 1.84 -5.63 1.19
N LEU A 67 1.06 -4.56 1.00
CA LEU A 67 0.72 -3.62 2.07
C LEU A 67 0.04 -4.31 3.26
N ASN A 68 -0.83 -5.30 3.05
CA ASN A 68 -1.45 -6.07 4.14
C ASN A 68 -0.38 -6.71 5.04
N ARG A 69 0.64 -7.34 4.44
CA ARG A 69 1.73 -8.02 5.16
C ARG A 69 2.52 -7.07 6.06
N TYR A 70 2.83 -5.86 5.56
CA TYR A 70 3.63 -4.89 6.31
C TYR A 70 2.80 -4.06 7.27
N ALA A 71 1.64 -3.56 6.85
CA ALA A 71 0.77 -2.77 7.70
C ALA A 71 0.18 -3.58 8.86
N GLY A 72 -0.12 -4.87 8.61
CA GLY A 72 -0.71 -5.84 9.53
C GLY A 72 0.14 -6.18 10.77
N ASN A 73 1.46 -6.07 10.67
CA ASN A 73 2.40 -6.37 11.74
C ASN A 73 3.13 -5.09 12.19
N LYS A 74 3.17 -4.82 13.49
CA LYS A 74 3.78 -3.59 14.05
C LYS A 74 5.27 -3.48 13.74
N GLU A 75 6.03 -4.56 13.83
CA GLU A 75 7.47 -4.53 13.62
C GLU A 75 7.80 -4.44 12.12
N HIS A 76 7.09 -5.20 11.27
CA HIS A 76 7.23 -5.05 9.81
C HIS A 76 6.90 -3.63 9.34
N TYR A 77 5.83 -3.04 9.89
CA TYR A 77 5.46 -1.66 9.58
C TYR A 77 6.59 -0.68 9.94
N LYS A 78 7.16 -0.79 11.15
CA LYS A 78 8.27 0.08 11.57
C LYS A 78 9.49 -0.10 10.67
N MET A 79 9.83 -1.34 10.32
CA MET A 79 10.95 -1.63 9.42
C MET A 79 10.74 -1.02 8.04
N ALA A 80 9.56 -1.21 7.44
CA ALA A 80 9.22 -0.64 6.13
C ALA A 80 9.23 0.89 6.15
N VAL A 81 8.67 1.52 7.19
CA VAL A 81 8.73 2.98 7.34
C VAL A 81 10.16 3.48 7.48
N LYS A 82 11.05 2.74 8.17
CA LYS A 82 12.47 3.12 8.28
C LYS A 82 13.21 2.98 6.95
N PHE A 83 12.88 1.99 6.15
CA PHE A 83 13.49 1.76 4.84
C PHE A 83 13.08 2.78 3.78
N LEU A 84 11.81 3.23 3.82
CA LEU A 84 11.25 4.17 2.83
C LEU A 84 11.40 5.66 3.22
N LYS A 85 11.88 5.96 4.43
CA LYS A 85 12.11 7.33 4.91
C LYS A 85 13.52 7.80 4.60
#